data_AF-A0AAW6H171-F1
#
_entry.id   AF-A0AAW6H171-F1
#
_cell.length_a   1.000
_cell.length_b   1.000
_cell.length_c   1.000
_cell.angle_alpha   90.00
_cell.angle_beta   90.00
_cell.angle_gamma   90.00
#
_symmetry.space_group_name_H-M   'P 1'
#
loop_
_entity.id
_entity.type
_entity.pdbx_description
1 polymer ?
#
loop_
_entity_poly.entity_id
_entity_poly.type
_entity_poly.pdbx_seq_one_letter_code
_entity_poly.pdbx_strand_id
1 'polypeptide(L)' 'MTTINMQYWLGANERTHVLPTDKWYLDFATSILPLVKTSPLFNKEDLRTQIDAAISLGMYFQDAIAQ' A
#
# COMPACT_ATOMS: atom_id res chain seq x y z
N MET A 1 5.94 -13.89 -3.93
CA MET A 1 5.82 -12.51 -3.42
C MET A 1 4.38 -12.31 -2.97
N THR A 2 4.16 -11.73 -1.80
CA THR A 2 2.80 -11.32 -1.39
C THR A 2 2.44 -10.06 -2.16
N THR A 3 1.37 -10.10 -2.94
CA THR A 3 0.90 -8.96 -3.75
C THR A 3 -0.30 -8.34 -3.05
N ILE A 4 -0.36 -7.01 -2.98
CA ILE A 4 -1.53 -6.30 -2.46
C ILE A 4 -2.61 -6.30 -3.56
N ASN A 5 -3.85 -6.64 -3.21
CA ASN A 5 -4.94 -6.70 -4.19
C ASN A 5 -5.47 -5.28 -4.50
N MET A 6 -5.83 -5.01 -5.75
CA MET A 6 -6.43 -3.74 -6.18
C MET A 6 -7.68 -3.35 -5.36
N GLN A 7 -8.50 -4.32 -4.95
CA GLN A 7 -9.67 -4.05 -4.10
C GLN A 7 -9.29 -3.50 -2.73
N TYR A 8 -8.17 -3.94 -2.15
CA TYR A 8 -7.67 -3.39 -0.89
C TYR A 8 -7.19 -1.96 -1.05
N TRP A 9 -6.46 -1.68 -2.15
CA TRP A 9 -6.03 -0.33 -2.49
C TRP A 9 -7.19 0.64 -2.69
N LEU A 10 -8.19 0.23 -3.48
CA LEU A 10 -9.40 1.01 -3.70
C LEU A 10 -10.17 1.24 -2.41
N GLY A 11 -10.32 0.20 -1.57
CA GLY A 11 -10.97 0.30 -0.27
C GLY A 11 -10.28 1.30 0.66
N ALA A 12 -8.94 1.28 0.72
CA ALA A 12 -8.16 2.23 1.52
C ALA A 12 -8.27 3.67 1.00
N ASN A 13 -8.41 3.84 -0.32
CA ASN A 13 -8.65 5.14 -0.95
C ASN A 13 -10.14 5.56 -0.96
N GLU A 14 -11.04 4.78 -0.34
CA GLU A 14 -12.49 5.02 -0.35
C GLU A 14 -13.10 5.12 -1.76
N ARG A 15 -12.54 4.37 -2.72
CA ARG A 15 -12.96 4.37 -4.13
C ARG A 15 -13.58 3.05 -4.55
N THR A 16 -14.49 3.13 -5.53
CA THR A 16 -15.17 1.96 -6.11
C THR A 16 -14.70 1.64 -7.53
N HIS A 17 -13.93 2.52 -8.16
CA HIS A 17 -13.42 2.37 -9.52
C HIS A 17 -11.93 2.68 -9.60
N VAL A 18 -11.26 2.03 -10.55
CA VAL A 18 -9.83 2.18 -10.82
C VAL A 18 -9.57 3.47 -11.60
N LEU A 19 -8.59 4.24 -11.14
CA LEU A 19 -8.01 5.39 -11.82
C LEU A 19 -6.73 4.98 -12.56
N PRO A 20 -6.32 5.71 -13.61
CA PRO A 20 -5.14 5.36 -14.42
C PRO A 20 -3.84 5.21 -13.63
N THR A 21 -3.68 5.95 -12.53
CA THR A 21 -2.47 5.97 -11.69
C THR A 21 -2.46 4.89 -10.61
N ASP A 22 -3.59 4.24 -10.32
CA ASP A 22 -3.71 3.30 -9.20
C ASP A 22 -2.73 2.15 -9.30
N LYS A 23 -2.55 1.63 -10.50
CA LYS A 23 -1.64 0.52 -10.72
C LYS A 23 -0.21 0.89 -10.30
N TRP A 24 0.22 2.10 -10.61
CA TRP A 24 1.57 2.55 -10.27
C TRP A 24 1.76 2.63 -8.74
N TYR A 25 0.81 3.24 -8.03
CA TYR A 25 0.89 3.35 -6.57
C TYR A 25 0.70 2.01 -5.85
N LEU A 26 -0.14 1.12 -6.39
CA LEU A 26 -0.28 -0.25 -5.87
C LEU A 26 0.99 -1.08 -6.07
N ASP A 27 1.62 -0.97 -7.24
CA ASP A 27 2.90 -1.64 -7.53
C ASP A 27 3.99 -1.08 -6.60
N PHE A 28 4.00 0.23 -6.35
CA PHE A 28 4.87 0.88 -5.36
C PHE A 28 4.63 0.33 -3.94
N ALA A 29 3.38 0.34 -3.46
CA ALA A 29 3.00 -0.21 -2.14
C ALA A 29 3.39 -1.70 -2.00
N THR A 30 3.23 -2.48 -3.08
CA THR A 30 3.65 -3.89 -3.11
C THR A 30 5.18 -4.02 -3.03
N SER A 31 5.92 -3.13 -3.69
CA SER A 31 7.39 -3.14 -3.67
C SER A 31 7.99 -2.81 -2.29
N ILE A 32 7.30 -2.00 -1.49
CA ILE A 32 7.74 -1.62 -0.13
C ILE A 32 7.31 -2.62 0.94
N LEU A 33 6.32 -3.47 0.69
CA LEU A 33 5.82 -4.45 1.67
C LEU A 33 6.93 -5.34 2.26
N PRO A 34 7.93 -5.86 1.50
CA PRO A 34 9.06 -6.57 2.08
C PRO A 34 9.86 -5.73 3.08
N LEU A 35 10.03 -4.43 2.82
CA LEU A 35 10.73 -3.51 3.74
C LEU A 35 9.93 -3.34 5.04
N VAL A 36 8.61 -3.16 4.93
CA VAL A 36 7.71 -3.09 6.10
C VAL A 36 7.82 -4.37 6.93
N LYS A 37 7.81 -5.55 6.29
CA LYS A 37 7.95 -6.85 6.97
C LYS A 37 9.26 -6.99 7.76
N THR A 38 10.34 -6.38 7.28
CA THR A 38 11.64 -6.41 7.95
C THR A 38 11.84 -5.27 8.95
N SER A 39 10.96 -4.26 8.94
CA SER A 39 11.07 -3.09 9.80
C SER A 39 10.90 -3.47 11.28
N PRO A 40 11.74 -2.97 12.20
CA PRO A 40 11.57 -3.18 13.65
C PRO A 40 10.20 -2.75 14.19
N LEU A 41 9.51 -1.83 13.49
CA LEU A 41 8.19 -1.34 13.87
C LEU A 41 7.06 -2.33 13.55
N PHE A 42 7.23 -3.16 12.52
CA PHE A 42 6.14 -3.98 11.98
C PHE A 42 6.49 -5.48 11.83
N ASN A 43 7.73 -5.89 12.10
CA ASN A 43 8.19 -7.26 11.90
C ASN A 43 7.53 -8.31 12.81
N LYS A 44 6.89 -7.88 13.91
CA LYS A 44 6.12 -8.73 14.82
C LYS A 44 4.60 -8.62 14.63
N GLU A 45 4.17 -7.67 13.81
CA GLU A 45 2.76 -7.47 13.50
C GLU A 45 2.26 -8.52 12.51
N ASP A 46 0.96 -8.73 12.49
CA ASP A 46 0.35 -9.64 11.54
C ASP A 46 0.41 -9.11 10.11
N LEU A 47 0.20 -10.01 9.13
CA LEU A 47 0.33 -9.67 7.71
C LEU A 47 -0.63 -8.55 7.29
N ARG A 48 -1.82 -8.46 7.88
CA ARG A 48 -2.79 -7.41 7.52
C ARG A 48 -2.28 -6.04 7.96
N THR A 49 -1.81 -5.92 9.20
CA THR A 49 -1.21 -4.68 9.70
C THR A 49 0.00 -4.24 8.87
N GLN A 50 0.82 -5.18 8.41
CA GLN A 50 1.94 -4.88 7.50
C GLN A 50 1.47 -4.40 6.11
N ILE A 51 0.40 -4.99 5.57
CA ILE A 51 -0.21 -4.55 4.31
C ILE A 51 -0.81 -3.15 4.47
N ASP A 52 -1.54 -2.90 5.55
CA ASP A 52 -2.17 -1.60 5.82
C ASP A 52 -1.11 -0.49 5.95
N ALA A 53 0.03 -0.78 6.58
CA ALA A 53 1.17 0.15 6.65
C ALA A 53 1.79 0.43 5.27
N ALA A 54 1.97 -0.59 4.43
CA ALA A 54 2.47 -0.41 3.06
C ALA A 54 1.49 0.41 2.20
N ILE A 55 0.18 0.15 2.31
CA ILE A 55 -0.85 0.93 1.61
C ILE A 55 -0.83 2.39 2.08
N SER A 56 -0.77 2.63 3.39
CA SER A 56 -0.72 3.98 3.97
C SER A 56 0.48 4.78 3.46
N LEU A 57 1.65 4.14 3.34
CA LEU A 57 2.83 4.77 2.74
C LEU A 57 2.63 5.10 1.25
N GLY A 58 2.00 4.20 0.50
CA GLY A 58 1.66 4.45 -0.91
C GLY A 58 0.68 5.61 -1.08
N MET A 59 -0.34 5.69 -0.23
CA MET A 59 -1.32 6.80 -0.24
C MET A 59 -0.68 8.12 0.16
N TYR A 60 0.15 8.14 1.21
CA TYR A 60 0.90 9.33 1.58
C TYR A 60 1.77 9.84 0.42
N PHE A 61 2.44 8.93 -0.30
CA PHE A 61 3.25 9.29 -1.46
C PHE A 61 2.40 9.83 -2.63
N GLN A 62 1.22 9.24 -2.87
CA GLN A 62 0.25 9.76 -3.83
C GLN A 62 -0.17 11.19 -3.49
N ASP A 63 -0.53 11.45 -2.23
CA ASP A 63 -0.98 12.76 -1.78
C ASP A 63 0.15 13.79 -1.80
N ALA A 64 1.39 13.39 -1.51
CA ALA A 64 2.56 14.26 -1.53
C ALA A 64 2.94 14.71 -2.95
N ILE A 65 2.70 13.89 -3.99
CA ILE A 65 2.98 14.24 -5.39
C ILE A 65 1.80 14.95 -6.05
N ALA A 66 0.58 14.71 -5.57
CA ALA A 66 -0.62 15.35 -6.13
C ALA A 66 -0.80 16.83 -5.76
N GLN A 67 0.18 17.44 -5.06
CA GLN A 67 0.26 18.89 -4.78
C GLN A 67 0.75 19.67 -6.00
#